data_AF-A0A9W7TJD9-F1
#
_entry.id   AF-A0A9W7TJD9-F1
#
_cell.length_a   1.000
_cell.length_b   1.000
_cell.length_c   1.000
_cell.angle_alpha   90.00
_cell.angle_beta   90.00
_cell.angle_gamma   90.00
#
_symmetry.space_group_name_H-M   'P 1'
#
loop_
_entity.id
_entity.type
_entity.pdbx_description
1 polymer ?
#
loop_
_entity_poly.entity_id
_entity_poly.type
_entity_poly.pdbx_seq_one_letter_code
_entity_poly.pdbx_strand_id
1 'polypeptide(L)'
;MKAFLPLLVLSACLPAFLASIDYRALWQFRNMIVCVNPNSWPLLDYADYGCYCGKGGSGTPVDELDRCCQVHDACYSDSWQQDDCFGVLDNPYTEHYSYSCDKAAKKVTCNADKNRPCEMFICECDRKAAECFAQAGYIPEHEHYPSENCK
;
A
#
# COMPACT_ATOMS: atom_id res chain seq x y z
N MET A 1 51.28 42.15 -22.49
CA MET A 1 50.91 40.98 -21.67
C MET A 1 49.81 41.37 -20.70
N LYS A 2 48.54 41.08 -21.02
CA LYS A 2 47.44 41.03 -20.06
C LYS A 2 46.59 39.83 -20.48
N ALA A 3 46.60 38.81 -19.64
CA ALA A 3 46.01 37.51 -19.93
C ALA A 3 44.48 37.61 -19.94
N PHE A 4 43.87 37.01 -20.96
CA PHE A 4 42.44 36.71 -21.00
C PHE A 4 42.17 35.58 -19.99
N LEU A 5 41.21 35.79 -19.09
CA LEU A 5 40.65 34.71 -18.28
C LEU A 5 39.21 34.48 -18.78
N PRO A 6 38.92 33.35 -19.45
CA PRO A 6 37.55 33.04 -19.82
C PRO A 6 36.80 32.58 -18.57
N LEU A 7 35.69 33.26 -18.28
CA LEU A 7 34.75 32.85 -17.24
C LEU A 7 34.07 31.54 -17.72
N LEU A 8 34.56 30.41 -17.22
CA LEU A 8 33.93 29.10 -17.40
C LEU A 8 32.57 29.12 -16.70
N VAL A 9 31.50 29.29 -17.46
CA VAL A 9 30.13 29.09 -16.97
C VAL A 9 29.95 27.59 -16.78
N LEU A 10 30.14 27.12 -15.54
CA LEU A 10 29.73 25.79 -15.11
C LEU A 10 28.20 25.74 -15.18
N SER A 11 27.68 25.33 -16.34
CA SER A 11 26.31 24.87 -16.48
C SER A 11 26.17 23.63 -15.60
N ALA A 12 25.70 23.83 -14.36
CA ALA A 12 25.30 22.74 -13.49
C ALA A 12 24.13 22.02 -14.17
N CYS A 13 24.42 20.93 -14.88
CA CYS A 13 23.45 19.87 -15.09
C CYS A 13 23.02 19.41 -13.70
N LEU A 14 21.89 19.93 -13.21
CA LEU A 14 21.12 19.23 -12.20
C LEU A 14 20.53 18.01 -12.92
N PRO A 15 20.99 16.77 -12.68
CA PRO A 15 20.13 15.65 -12.93
C PRO A 15 18.94 15.86 -11.98
N ALA A 16 17.79 16.26 -12.53
CA ALA A 16 16.54 16.03 -11.84
C ALA A 16 16.53 14.53 -11.55
N PHE A 17 16.77 14.17 -10.29
CA PHE A 17 16.57 12.82 -9.81
C PHE A 17 15.16 12.45 -10.22
N LEU A 18 15.03 11.58 -11.23
CA LEU A 18 13.87 10.74 -11.35
C LEU A 18 13.96 9.80 -10.15
N ALA A 19 13.55 10.29 -8.98
CA ALA A 19 13.30 9.44 -7.85
C ALA A 19 12.21 8.46 -8.31
N SER A 20 12.61 7.23 -8.59
CA SER A 20 11.68 6.14 -8.80
C SER A 20 10.80 6.08 -7.55
N ILE A 21 9.50 6.36 -7.70
CA ILE A 21 8.52 6.18 -6.63
C ILE A 21 8.60 4.71 -6.22
N ASP A 22 9.10 4.46 -5.01
CA ASP A 22 9.39 3.12 -4.52
C ASP A 22 8.11 2.50 -3.95
N TYR A 23 7.38 1.73 -4.76
CA TYR A 23 6.15 1.03 -4.34
C TYR A 23 6.41 -0.20 -3.47
N ARG A 24 7.56 -0.28 -2.80
CA ARG A 24 7.89 -1.45 -1.97
C ARG A 24 6.91 -1.69 -0.82
N ALA A 25 6.23 -0.68 -0.29
CA ALA A 25 5.19 -0.87 0.73
C ALA A 25 4.03 -1.75 0.20
N LEU A 26 3.55 -1.49 -1.03
CA LEU A 26 2.55 -2.34 -1.68
C LEU A 26 3.05 -3.78 -1.90
N TRP A 27 4.35 -3.96 -2.15
CA TRP A 27 4.95 -5.29 -2.19
C TRP A 27 4.96 -5.98 -0.81
N GLN A 28 5.09 -5.23 0.28
CA GLN A 28 4.97 -5.77 1.64
C GLN A 28 3.53 -6.21 1.93
N PHE A 29 2.54 -5.42 1.56
CA PHE A 29 1.12 -5.80 1.67
C PHE A 29 0.82 -7.08 0.88
N ARG A 30 1.24 -7.15 -0.39
CA ARG A 30 1.12 -8.38 -1.20
C ARG A 30 1.71 -9.59 -0.49
N ASN A 31 2.88 -9.43 0.13
CA ASN A 31 3.54 -10.53 0.85
C ASN A 31 2.81 -10.94 2.12
N MET A 32 2.14 -10.01 2.81
CA MET A 32 1.24 -10.33 3.93
C MET A 32 0.03 -11.14 3.45
N ILE A 33 -0.61 -10.75 2.35
CA ILE A 33 -1.73 -11.50 1.76
C ILE A 33 -1.29 -12.93 1.41
N VAL A 34 -0.14 -13.09 0.74
CA VAL A 34 0.41 -14.43 0.41
C VAL A 34 0.79 -15.21 1.67
N CYS A 35 1.19 -14.56 2.76
CA CYS A 35 1.51 -15.23 4.03
C CYS A 35 0.27 -15.95 4.60
N VAL A 36 -0.86 -15.26 4.62
CA VAL A 36 -2.10 -15.73 5.27
C VAL A 36 -2.99 -16.52 4.32
N ASN A 37 -2.94 -16.21 3.02
CA ASN A 37 -3.66 -16.89 1.95
C ASN A 37 -2.71 -17.29 0.80
N PRO A 38 -1.94 -18.39 0.94
CA PRO A 38 -0.85 -18.75 0.04
C PRO A 38 -1.29 -19.17 -1.38
N ASN A 39 -2.57 -19.45 -1.59
CA ASN A 39 -3.11 -19.82 -2.90
C ASN A 39 -3.67 -18.63 -3.69
N SER A 40 -3.71 -17.44 -3.07
CA SER A 40 -4.17 -16.21 -3.72
C SER A 40 -3.15 -15.68 -4.74
N TRP A 41 -3.66 -14.89 -5.66
CA TRP A 41 -2.92 -14.10 -6.63
C TRP A 41 -3.28 -12.63 -6.41
N PRO A 42 -2.69 -11.93 -5.42
CA PRO A 42 -3.28 -10.70 -4.89
C PRO A 42 -3.51 -9.57 -5.90
N LEU A 43 -2.68 -9.50 -6.95
CA LEU A 43 -2.83 -8.51 -8.01
C LEU A 43 -4.02 -8.82 -8.95
N LEU A 44 -4.38 -10.09 -9.11
CA LEU A 44 -5.53 -10.52 -9.91
C LEU A 44 -6.78 -10.56 -9.03
N ASP A 45 -6.68 -11.19 -7.86
CA ASP A 45 -7.84 -11.45 -7.00
C ASP A 45 -8.37 -10.18 -6.30
N TYR A 46 -7.53 -9.18 -5.99
CA TYR A 46 -7.91 -8.11 -5.05
C TYR A 46 -7.65 -6.68 -5.56
N ALA A 47 -7.08 -6.48 -6.75
CA ALA A 47 -6.74 -5.14 -7.22
C ALA A 47 -7.83 -4.46 -8.06
N ASP A 48 -8.87 -5.21 -8.46
CA ASP A 48 -10.03 -4.72 -9.22
C ASP A 48 -11.26 -5.60 -8.91
N TYR A 49 -11.74 -5.49 -7.67
CA TYR A 49 -12.80 -6.33 -7.13
C TYR A 49 -13.85 -5.49 -6.38
N GLY A 50 -15.13 -5.76 -6.63
CA GLY A 50 -16.23 -5.08 -5.98
C GLY A 50 -16.18 -3.57 -6.17
N CYS A 51 -16.64 -2.83 -5.16
CA CYS A 51 -16.73 -1.38 -5.18
C CYS A 51 -15.54 -0.67 -4.55
N TYR A 52 -14.70 -1.37 -3.78
CA TYR A 52 -13.61 -0.78 -2.99
C TYR A 52 -12.24 -1.40 -3.26
N CYS A 53 -12.13 -2.69 -3.58
CA CYS A 53 -10.82 -3.31 -3.79
C CYS A 53 -10.18 -2.85 -5.09
N GLY A 54 -9.31 -1.84 -5.00
CA GLY A 54 -8.61 -1.26 -6.14
C GLY A 54 -8.40 0.24 -5.99
N LYS A 55 -8.43 0.97 -7.10
CA LYS A 55 -8.26 2.43 -7.08
C LYS A 55 -9.60 3.13 -6.86
N GLY A 56 -9.75 3.80 -5.72
CA GLY A 56 -10.90 4.65 -5.43
C GLY A 56 -11.79 4.03 -4.37
N GLY A 57 -13.09 3.97 -4.61
CA GLY A 57 -14.04 3.30 -3.73
C GLY A 57 -15.22 4.16 -3.32
N SER A 58 -16.44 3.67 -3.49
CA SER A 58 -17.66 4.36 -3.04
C SER A 58 -18.87 3.44 -2.91
N GLY A 59 -19.89 3.91 -2.21
CA GLY A 59 -21.17 3.21 -2.09
C GLY A 59 -21.15 2.09 -1.06
N THR A 60 -21.91 1.03 -1.33
CA THR A 60 -22.07 -0.11 -0.42
C THR A 60 -21.23 -1.29 -0.89
N PRO A 61 -20.41 -1.91 -0.02
CA PRO A 61 -19.65 -3.09 -0.38
C PRO A 61 -20.55 -4.24 -0.87
N VAL A 62 -20.14 -4.93 -1.93
CA VAL A 62 -20.94 -5.98 -2.57
C VAL A 62 -20.92 -7.30 -1.80
N ASP A 63 -19.88 -7.52 -0.99
CA ASP A 63 -19.72 -8.67 -0.09
C ASP A 63 -18.70 -8.37 1.04
N GLU A 64 -18.32 -9.41 1.77
CA GLU A 64 -17.36 -9.30 2.88
C GLU A 64 -15.93 -8.99 2.42
N LEU A 65 -15.51 -9.44 1.23
CA LEU A 65 -14.17 -9.17 0.72
C LEU A 65 -14.06 -7.69 0.34
N ASP A 66 -15.08 -7.18 -0.32
CA ASP A 66 -15.20 -5.76 -0.65
C ASP A 66 -15.28 -4.88 0.60
N ARG A 67 -15.95 -5.37 1.66
CA ARG A 67 -15.96 -4.71 2.97
C ARG A 67 -14.57 -4.65 3.61
N CYS A 68 -13.75 -5.70 3.46
CA CYS A 68 -12.35 -5.67 3.92
C CYS A 68 -11.58 -4.51 3.25
N CYS A 69 -11.79 -4.29 1.96
CA CYS A 69 -11.16 -3.21 1.21
C CYS A 69 -11.67 -1.83 1.64
N GLN A 70 -12.99 -1.67 1.85
CA GLN A 70 -13.55 -0.44 2.41
C GLN A 70 -12.89 -0.05 3.75
N VAL A 71 -12.69 -1.04 4.64
CA VAL A 71 -12.02 -0.81 5.93
C VAL A 71 -10.54 -0.48 5.74
N HIS A 72 -9.87 -1.13 4.79
CA HIS A 72 -8.47 -0.85 4.45
C HIS A 72 -8.29 0.56 3.90
N ASP A 73 -9.16 1.02 2.99
CA ASP A 73 -9.16 2.38 2.45
C ASP A 73 -9.37 3.44 3.54
N ALA A 74 -10.29 3.17 4.48
CA ALA A 74 -10.49 4.04 5.64
C ALA A 74 -9.22 4.09 6.51
N CYS A 75 -8.59 2.94 6.76
CA CYS A 75 -7.33 2.86 7.51
C CYS A 75 -6.22 3.65 6.81
N TYR A 76 -6.07 3.50 5.50
CA TYR A 76 -5.11 4.29 4.72
C TYR A 76 -5.44 5.78 4.78
N SER A 77 -6.71 6.17 4.69
CA SER A 77 -7.15 7.57 4.82
C SER A 77 -6.80 8.17 6.19
N ASP A 78 -6.93 7.38 7.25
CA ASP A 78 -6.55 7.79 8.61
C ASP A 78 -5.04 7.90 8.78
N SER A 79 -4.23 7.15 8.03
CA SER A 79 -2.76 7.25 8.09
C SER A 79 -2.27 8.63 7.67
N TRP A 80 -2.94 9.28 6.70
CA TRP A 80 -2.64 10.65 6.26
C TRP A 80 -2.97 11.72 7.30
N GLN A 81 -3.72 11.36 8.35
CA GLN A 81 -4.07 12.25 9.45
C GLN A 81 -3.18 12.01 10.69
N GLN A 82 -2.29 11.01 10.66
CA GLN A 82 -1.37 10.76 11.76
C GLN A 82 -0.24 11.80 11.75
N ASP A 83 -0.05 12.49 12.89
CA ASP A 83 1.02 13.49 13.05
C ASP A 83 2.42 12.91 12.77
N ASP A 84 2.60 11.61 13.03
CA ASP A 84 3.86 10.88 12.83
C ASP A 84 4.09 10.42 11.38
N CYS A 85 3.09 10.56 10.50
CA CYS A 85 3.16 10.24 9.07
C CYS A 85 3.34 11.53 8.25
N PHE A 86 4.57 12.06 8.20
CA PHE A 86 4.85 13.34 7.55
C PHE A 86 5.95 13.23 6.49
N GLY A 87 5.65 13.67 5.27
CA GLY A 87 6.62 13.69 4.17
C GLY A 87 6.09 13.03 2.92
N VAL A 88 6.81 13.21 1.81
CA VAL A 88 6.38 12.71 0.50
C VAL A 88 6.37 11.17 0.46
N LEU A 89 7.24 10.52 1.24
CA LEU A 89 7.38 9.06 1.27
C LEU A 89 6.69 8.39 2.47
N ASP A 90 6.30 9.16 3.49
CA ASP A 90 5.66 8.69 4.72
C ASP A 90 4.16 8.52 4.50
N ASN A 91 3.80 7.65 3.56
CA ASN A 91 2.43 7.39 3.18
C ASN A 91 2.20 5.90 2.95
N PRO A 92 0.95 5.41 3.00
CA PRO A 92 0.66 3.98 3.02
C PRO A 92 1.02 3.22 1.73
N TYR A 93 1.40 3.94 0.65
CA TYR A 93 1.82 3.33 -0.61
C TYR A 93 3.34 3.24 -0.77
N THR A 94 4.12 3.98 0.02
CA THR A 94 5.59 4.06 -0.10
C THR A 94 6.34 3.87 1.22
N GLU A 95 5.67 4.04 2.37
CA GLU A 95 6.27 3.88 3.69
C GLU A 95 6.58 2.42 3.98
N HIS A 96 7.81 2.18 4.39
CA HIS A 96 8.32 0.86 4.65
C HIS A 96 8.20 0.52 6.13
N TYR A 97 7.62 -0.65 6.42
CA TYR A 97 7.45 -1.10 7.80
C TYR A 97 8.09 -2.47 8.04
N SER A 98 8.34 -2.79 9.30
CA SER A 98 8.86 -4.08 9.75
C SER A 98 7.72 -5.02 10.15
N TYR A 99 7.71 -6.21 9.55
CA TYR A 99 6.77 -7.28 9.91
C TYR A 99 7.46 -8.65 9.88
N SER A 100 6.79 -9.65 10.44
CA SER A 100 7.16 -11.05 10.36
C SER A 100 5.97 -11.89 9.87
N CYS A 101 6.26 -13.00 9.21
CA CYS A 101 5.28 -13.94 8.69
C CYS A 101 5.63 -15.35 9.18
N ASP A 102 4.75 -15.92 10.00
CA ASP A 102 4.74 -17.35 10.28
C ASP A 102 3.85 -18.05 9.24
N LYS A 103 4.50 -18.62 8.22
CA LYS A 103 3.80 -19.31 7.11
C LYS A 103 3.08 -20.57 7.57
N ALA A 104 3.57 -21.25 8.60
CA ALA A 104 2.94 -22.47 9.09
C ALA A 104 1.65 -22.14 9.86
N ALA A 105 1.70 -21.09 10.68
CA ALA A 105 0.54 -20.58 11.39
C ALA A 105 -0.36 -19.65 10.55
N LYS A 106 0.07 -19.29 9.33
CA LYS A 106 -0.59 -18.28 8.47
C LYS A 106 -0.87 -16.99 9.23
N LYS A 107 0.16 -16.49 9.93
CA LYS A 107 0.04 -15.33 10.82
C LYS A 107 1.08 -14.28 10.50
N VAL A 108 0.64 -13.04 10.38
CA VAL A 108 1.50 -11.86 10.24
C VAL A 108 1.59 -11.14 11.60
N THR A 109 2.75 -10.56 11.91
CA THR A 109 2.94 -9.72 13.10
C THR A 109 3.74 -8.47 12.73
N CYS A 110 3.23 -7.30 13.08
CA CYS A 110 3.95 -6.03 12.96
C CYS A 110 4.95 -5.90 14.10
N ASN A 111 6.22 -5.63 13.77
CA ASN A 111 7.31 -5.66 14.75
C ASN A 111 7.38 -4.32 15.49
N ALA A 112 6.69 -4.21 16.62
CA ALA A 112 6.57 -2.97 17.40
C ALA A 112 7.92 -2.38 17.88
N ASP A 113 8.95 -3.21 18.03
CA ASP A 113 10.30 -2.79 18.40
C ASP A 113 11.10 -2.14 17.25
N LYS A 114 10.61 -2.28 16.01
CA LYS A 114 11.28 -1.83 14.79
C LYS A 114 10.47 -0.83 13.98
N ASN A 115 9.24 -0.56 14.37
CA ASN A 115 8.35 0.38 13.70
C ASN A 115 8.17 1.64 14.53
N ARG A 116 8.35 2.80 13.92
CA ARG A 116 7.84 4.06 14.47
C ARG A 116 6.30 4.11 14.33
N PRO A 117 5.61 5.07 14.97
CA PRO A 117 4.15 5.11 14.98
C PRO A 117 3.51 5.04 13.59
N CYS A 118 4.03 5.79 12.60
CA CYS A 118 3.50 5.75 11.23
C CYS A 118 3.63 4.37 10.57
N GLU A 119 4.84 3.79 10.61
CA GLU A 119 5.13 2.46 10.06
C GLU A 119 4.27 1.38 10.72
N MET A 120 4.09 1.48 12.05
CA MET A 120 3.27 0.55 12.82
C MET A 120 1.80 0.65 12.41
N PHE A 121 1.29 1.87 12.24
CA PHE A 121 -0.08 2.12 11.84
C PHE A 121 -0.37 1.52 10.46
N ILE A 122 0.47 1.81 9.47
CA ILE A 122 0.33 1.30 8.09
C ILE A 122 0.48 -0.23 8.07
N CYS A 123 1.46 -0.78 8.79
CA CYS A 123 1.63 -2.22 8.92
C CYS A 123 0.36 -2.91 9.47
N GLU A 124 -0.28 -2.32 10.48
CA GLU A 124 -1.50 -2.88 11.06
C GLU A 124 -2.71 -2.75 10.12
N CYS A 125 -2.79 -1.71 9.28
CA CYS A 125 -3.79 -1.65 8.21
C CYS A 125 -3.64 -2.86 7.27
N ASP A 126 -2.42 -3.10 6.79
CA ASP A 126 -2.12 -4.17 5.82
C ASP A 126 -2.27 -5.56 6.42
N ARG A 127 -1.83 -5.76 7.67
CA ARG A 127 -2.00 -7.01 8.40
C ARG A 127 -3.48 -7.38 8.54
N LYS A 128 -4.30 -6.42 8.97
CA LYS A 128 -5.74 -6.64 9.18
C LYS A 128 -6.47 -6.90 7.87
N ALA A 129 -6.14 -6.16 6.80
CA ALA A 129 -6.71 -6.38 5.49
C ALA A 129 -6.36 -7.79 4.96
N ALA A 130 -5.08 -8.20 5.05
CA ALA A 130 -4.65 -9.53 4.63
C ALA A 130 -5.40 -10.65 5.39
N GLU A 131 -5.50 -10.54 6.72
CA GLU A 131 -6.25 -11.50 7.54
C GLU A 131 -7.74 -11.53 7.21
N CYS A 132 -8.33 -10.37 6.90
CA CYS A 132 -9.72 -10.25 6.47
C CYS A 132 -9.95 -10.95 5.11
N PHE A 133 -9.07 -10.71 4.12
CA PHE A 133 -9.15 -11.35 2.80
C PHE A 133 -9.08 -12.87 2.89
N ALA A 134 -8.29 -13.42 3.82
CA ALA A 134 -8.19 -14.86 4.04
C ALA A 134 -9.48 -15.49 4.60
N GLN A 135 -10.39 -14.69 5.17
CA GLN A 135 -11.63 -15.16 5.81
C GLN A 135 -12.89 -14.84 5.00
N ALA A 136 -12.87 -13.78 4.19
CA ALA A 136 -14.05 -13.24 3.51
C ALA A 136 -14.61 -14.13 2.38
N GLY A 137 -13.78 -15.00 1.81
CA GLY A 137 -14.11 -15.73 0.58
C GLY A 137 -13.87 -14.89 -0.68
N TYR A 138 -14.03 -15.52 -1.85
CA TYR A 138 -13.85 -14.86 -3.16
C TYR A 138 -15.01 -15.26 -4.09
N ILE A 139 -15.68 -14.25 -4.64
CA ILE A 139 -16.80 -14.42 -5.60
C ILE A 139 -16.32 -13.90 -6.98
N PRO A 140 -16.02 -14.79 -7.95
CA PRO A 140 -15.46 -14.38 -9.25
C PRO A 140 -16.31 -13.36 -10.02
N GLU A 141 -17.63 -13.37 -9.83
CA GLU A 141 -18.56 -12.45 -10.49
C GLU A 141 -18.41 -10.99 -10.05
N HIS A 142 -17.68 -10.74 -8.97
CA HIS A 142 -17.36 -9.40 -8.48
C HIS A 142 -15.97 -8.92 -8.90
N GLU A 143 -15.21 -9.72 -9.66
CA GLU A 143 -14.02 -9.23 -10.37
C GLU A 143 -14.45 -8.23 -11.45
N HIS A 144 -13.72 -7.12 -11.60
CA HIS A 144 -14.06 -6.03 -12.52
C HIS A 144 -15.51 -5.52 -12.36
N TYR A 145 -15.99 -5.43 -11.12
CA TYR A 145 -17.37 -5.05 -10.83
C TYR A 145 -17.69 -3.64 -11.38
N PRO A 146 -18.79 -3.45 -12.14
CA PRO A 146 -19.06 -2.16 -12.76
C PRO A 146 -19.32 -1.06 -11.74
N SER A 147 -18.53 0.01 -11.78
CA SER A 147 -18.61 1.12 -10.82
C SER A 147 -19.98 1.80 -10.73
N GLU A 148 -20.78 1.77 -11.80
CA GLU A 148 -22.15 2.30 -11.82
C GLU A 148 -23.12 1.53 -10.92
N ASN A 149 -22.76 0.32 -10.50
CA ASN A 149 -23.52 -0.49 -9.56
C ASN A 149 -23.18 -0.18 -8.09
N CYS A 150 -22.11 0.57 -7.85
CA CYS A 150 -21.67 1.01 -6.53
C CYS A 150 -22.52 2.21 -6.08
N LYS A 151 -23.49 1.95 -5.20
CA LYS A 151 -24.49 2.93 -4.73
C LYS A 151 -24.31 3.30 -3.27
#